data_AF-A0A151UCI1-F1
#
_entry.id   AF-A0A151UCI1-F1
#
_cell.length_a   1.000
_cell.length_b   1.000
_cell.length_c   1.000
_cell.angle_alpha   90.00
_cell.angle_beta   90.00
_cell.angle_gamma   90.00
#
_symmetry.space_group_name_H-M   'P 1'
#
loop_
_entity.id
_entity.type
_entity.pdbx_description
1 polymer ?
#
loop_
_entity_poly.entity_id
_entity_poly.type
_entity_poly.pdbx_seq_one_letter_code
_entity_poly.pdbx_strand_id
1 'polypeptide(L)'
;MSFPVEIFEKASNLEYLEISRCRGLVELFLSRHEMRWSRNLMTVSRVCKELQKLCISSCPDLTTLVHSAVSFSNLKHLSIKDCHKLRYLFTSTTARQLVFLEEMYVVECKSMEQIILDEEVLRITSEAIKFEQLTTIILDSLPKLLYFYSGSDTLELSSLMRVLIWKCPHMTIFSRGDIHAESFMGIQVSLDPNQDLLFYQDLNTTVKGMFQLGMATGRGGYGFDDTRPRPRD
;
A
#
# COMPACT_ATOMS: atom_id res chain seq x y z
N MET A 1 -11.50 7.00 -17.59
CA MET A 1 -12.83 6.47 -17.22
C MET A 1 -12.76 6.05 -15.76
N SER A 2 -13.86 6.21 -15.02
CA SER A 2 -14.01 5.76 -13.63
C SER A 2 -14.71 4.40 -13.56
N PHE A 3 -14.62 3.73 -12.42
CA PHE A 3 -15.32 2.47 -12.20
C PHE A 3 -16.85 2.68 -12.13
N PRO A 4 -17.68 1.87 -12.81
CA PRO A 4 -19.13 2.05 -12.84
C PRO A 4 -19.75 1.79 -11.46
N VAL A 5 -20.29 2.83 -10.83
CA VAL A 5 -20.82 2.79 -9.46
C VAL A 5 -22.11 1.97 -9.36
N GLU A 6 -22.83 1.79 -10.47
CA GLU A 6 -24.08 1.03 -10.54
C GLU A 6 -23.88 -0.44 -10.15
N ILE A 7 -22.66 -0.98 -10.28
CA ILE A 7 -22.32 -2.33 -9.83
C ILE A 7 -22.49 -2.44 -8.30
N PHE A 8 -22.13 -1.39 -7.56
CA PHE A 8 -22.20 -1.36 -6.11
C PHE A 8 -23.62 -1.22 -5.56
N GLU A 9 -24.58 -0.79 -6.38
CA GLU A 9 -25.99 -0.78 -5.96
C GLU A 9 -26.54 -2.21 -5.81
N LYS A 10 -26.02 -3.17 -6.58
CA LYS A 10 -26.44 -4.57 -6.57
C LYS A 10 -25.63 -5.44 -5.60
N ALA A 11 -24.46 -4.98 -5.18
CA ALA A 11 -23.54 -5.70 -4.31
C ALA A 11 -23.48 -5.04 -2.93
N SER A 12 -24.50 -5.27 -2.10
CA SER A 12 -24.67 -4.60 -0.80
C SER A 12 -23.78 -5.13 0.33
N ASN A 13 -23.03 -6.21 0.11
CA ASN A 13 -22.12 -6.85 1.10
C ASN A 13 -20.76 -7.15 0.45
N LEU A 14 -20.22 -6.19 -0.31
CA LEU A 14 -19.01 -6.44 -1.10
C LEU A 14 -17.76 -6.36 -0.21
N GLU A 15 -17.30 -7.51 0.28
CA GLU A 15 -16.09 -7.60 1.10
C GLU A 15 -14.82 -7.80 0.27
N TYR A 16 -14.95 -8.31 -0.96
CA TYR A 16 -13.85 -8.58 -1.87
C TYR A 16 -14.06 -7.90 -3.23
N LEU A 17 -13.08 -7.10 -3.67
CA LEU A 17 -13.08 -6.47 -4.98
C LEU A 17 -11.75 -6.79 -5.68
N GLU A 18 -11.86 -7.42 -6.84
CA GLU A 18 -10.75 -7.68 -7.74
C GLU A 18 -10.97 -6.98 -9.08
N ILE A 19 -9.97 -6.22 -9.52
CA ILE A 19 -9.98 -5.50 -10.79
C ILE A 19 -8.69 -5.83 -11.53
N SER A 20 -8.84 -6.53 -12.65
CA SER A 20 -7.70 -7.09 -13.37
C SER A 20 -7.79 -6.74 -14.86
N ARG A 21 -6.67 -6.25 -15.43
CA ARG A 21 -6.51 -5.97 -16.87
C ARG A 21 -7.45 -4.89 -17.41
N CYS A 22 -7.78 -3.88 -16.61
CA CYS A 22 -8.66 -2.78 -17.00
C CYS A 22 -7.86 -1.61 -17.61
N ARG A 23 -7.84 -1.52 -18.94
CA ARG A 23 -7.30 -0.35 -19.68
C ARG A 23 -8.29 0.82 -19.64
N GLY A 24 -7.79 2.05 -19.51
CA GLY A 24 -8.59 3.27 -19.44
C GLY A 24 -9.24 3.57 -18.08
N LEU A 25 -9.08 2.67 -17.09
CA LEU A 25 -9.44 2.92 -15.70
C LEU A 25 -8.42 3.90 -15.10
N VAL A 26 -8.86 5.11 -14.78
CA VAL A 26 -7.99 6.18 -14.27
C VAL A 26 -8.08 6.29 -12.75
N GLU A 27 -9.28 6.09 -12.22
CA GLU A 27 -9.58 6.13 -10.78
C GLU A 27 -10.64 5.06 -10.46
N LEU A 28 -10.56 4.47 -9.27
CA LEU A 28 -11.60 3.51 -8.84
C LEU A 28 -12.84 4.24 -8.36
N PHE A 29 -12.67 5.24 -7.50
CA PHE A 29 -13.77 5.94 -6.86
C PHE A 29 -13.68 7.44 -7.15
N LEU A 30 -14.72 7.96 -7.81
CA LEU A 30 -14.80 9.30 -8.42
C LEU A 30 -14.33 10.44 -7.50
N SER A 31 -13.68 11.43 -8.10
CA SER A 31 -13.25 12.66 -7.43
C SER A 31 -14.42 13.56 -6.99
N ARG A 32 -14.19 14.30 -5.90
CA ARG A 32 -15.12 15.23 -5.22
C ARG A 32 -15.80 16.27 -6.13
N HIS A 33 -15.27 16.52 -7.33
CA HIS A 33 -15.76 17.55 -8.25
C HIS A 33 -17.00 17.14 -9.08
N GLU A 34 -17.25 15.84 -9.26
CA GLU A 34 -18.47 15.35 -9.95
C GLU A 34 -19.58 14.88 -8.98
N MET A 35 -19.25 14.68 -7.71
CA MET A 35 -20.15 14.13 -6.70
C MET A 35 -20.76 15.23 -5.81
N ARG A 36 -21.47 16.19 -6.40
CA ARG A 36 -22.39 17.06 -5.64
C ARG A 36 -23.64 16.25 -5.27
N TRP A 37 -23.69 15.74 -4.05
CA TRP A 37 -24.91 15.22 -3.40
C TRP A 37 -25.71 14.18 -4.21
N SER A 38 -25.06 13.11 -4.67
CA SER A 38 -25.74 12.00 -5.36
C SER A 38 -25.74 10.72 -4.51
N ARG A 39 -26.76 9.86 -4.69
CA ARG A 39 -26.85 8.52 -4.08
C ARG A 39 -25.56 7.70 -4.23
N ASN A 40 -24.83 7.92 -5.32
CA ASN A 40 -23.61 7.23 -5.69
C ASN A 40 -22.48 7.41 -4.65
N LEU A 41 -22.34 8.59 -4.03
CA LEU A 41 -21.32 8.81 -3.00
C LEU A 41 -21.61 8.01 -1.73
N MET A 42 -22.89 7.93 -1.32
CA MET A 42 -23.31 7.11 -0.17
C MET A 42 -23.07 5.63 -0.44
N THR A 43 -23.38 5.15 -1.64
CA THR A 43 -23.14 3.76 -2.05
C THR A 43 -21.64 3.43 -2.05
N VAL A 44 -20.82 4.27 -2.67
CA VAL A 44 -19.36 4.10 -2.70
C VAL A 44 -18.77 4.17 -1.29
N SER A 45 -19.18 5.15 -0.48
CA SER A 45 -18.69 5.25 0.90
C SER A 45 -19.08 4.04 1.73
N ARG A 46 -20.25 3.43 1.51
CA ARG A 46 -20.65 2.21 2.20
C ARG A 46 -19.77 1.05 1.75
N VAL A 47 -19.63 0.83 0.45
CA VAL A 47 -18.82 -0.27 -0.08
C VAL A 47 -17.37 -0.16 0.35
N CYS A 48 -16.74 1.00 0.27
CA CYS A 48 -15.35 1.16 0.74
C CYS A 48 -15.19 0.83 2.23
N LYS A 49 -16.21 1.10 3.05
CA LYS A 49 -16.21 0.76 4.48
C LYS A 49 -16.46 -0.73 4.75
N GLU A 50 -17.09 -1.46 3.85
CA GLU A 50 -17.33 -2.91 4.00
C GLU A 50 -16.21 -3.76 3.39
N LEU A 51 -15.46 -3.18 2.45
CA LEU A 51 -14.42 -3.88 1.72
C LEU A 51 -13.30 -4.32 2.67
N GLN A 52 -13.07 -5.64 2.72
CA GLN A 52 -12.01 -6.26 3.51
C GLN A 52 -10.78 -6.60 2.67
N LYS A 53 -10.96 -6.85 1.36
CA LYS A 53 -9.87 -7.17 0.46
C LYS A 53 -10.01 -6.48 -0.90
N LEU A 54 -8.96 -5.77 -1.29
CA LEU A 54 -8.85 -5.07 -2.57
C LEU A 54 -7.64 -5.60 -3.35
N CYS A 55 -7.88 -6.11 -4.56
CA CYS A 55 -6.85 -6.61 -5.45
C CYS A 55 -6.95 -5.92 -6.81
N ILE A 56 -5.87 -5.29 -7.26
CA ILE A 56 -5.83 -4.59 -8.55
C ILE A 56 -4.59 -5.01 -9.31
N SER A 57 -4.78 -5.53 -10.51
CA SER A 57 -3.68 -6.00 -11.34
C SER A 57 -3.76 -5.49 -12.79
N SER A 58 -2.60 -5.17 -13.37
CA SER A 58 -2.46 -4.81 -14.78
C SER A 58 -3.43 -3.72 -15.26
N CYS A 59 -3.55 -2.65 -14.47
CA CYS A 59 -4.36 -1.47 -14.77
C CYS A 59 -3.43 -0.29 -15.08
N PRO A 60 -2.90 -0.17 -16.32
CA PRO A 60 -1.79 0.73 -16.63
C PRO A 60 -2.16 2.22 -16.60
N ASP A 61 -3.46 2.53 -16.70
CA ASP A 61 -3.96 3.91 -16.71
C ASP A 61 -4.34 4.44 -15.32
N LEU A 62 -4.32 3.59 -14.30
CA LEU A 62 -4.75 3.92 -12.95
C LEU A 62 -3.76 4.90 -12.32
N THR A 63 -4.26 6.07 -11.92
CA THR A 63 -3.46 7.13 -11.29
C THR A 63 -3.72 7.28 -9.80
N THR A 64 -4.92 6.88 -9.33
CA THR A 64 -5.32 6.95 -7.92
C THR A 64 -6.29 5.83 -7.56
N LEU A 65 -6.23 5.34 -6.32
CA LEU A 65 -7.22 4.42 -5.78
C LEU A 65 -8.48 5.17 -5.34
N VAL A 66 -8.32 6.22 -4.55
CA VAL A 66 -9.43 6.98 -3.96
C VAL A 66 -9.06 8.45 -3.83
N HIS A 67 -10.08 9.30 -3.88
CA HIS A 67 -10.00 10.67 -3.40
C HIS A 67 -10.48 10.75 -1.94
N SER A 68 -10.00 11.75 -1.19
CA SER A 68 -10.15 11.94 0.27
C SER A 68 -11.59 11.96 0.84
N ALA A 69 -12.61 11.75 0.02
CA ALA A 69 -14.00 11.68 0.42
C ALA A 69 -14.45 10.28 0.92
N VAL A 70 -13.66 9.23 0.71
CA VAL A 70 -14.04 7.84 1.07
C VAL A 70 -12.99 7.16 1.94
N SER A 71 -13.46 6.18 2.74
CA SER A 71 -12.69 5.50 3.77
C SER A 71 -12.66 3.99 3.52
N PHE A 72 -11.49 3.38 3.68
CA PHE A 72 -11.27 1.93 3.63
C PHE A 72 -11.15 1.34 5.04
N SER A 73 -12.06 1.71 5.93
CA SER A 73 -11.90 1.44 7.37
C SER A 73 -11.83 -0.03 7.74
N ASN A 74 -12.45 -0.95 6.99
CA ASN A 74 -12.41 -2.39 7.27
C ASN A 74 -11.44 -3.16 6.36
N LEU A 75 -10.62 -2.47 5.58
CA LEU A 75 -9.70 -3.11 4.65
C LEU A 75 -8.59 -3.82 5.42
N LYS A 76 -8.50 -5.13 5.20
CA LYS A 76 -7.50 -6.04 5.80
C LYS A 76 -6.39 -6.40 4.82
N HIS A 77 -6.73 -6.56 3.55
CA HIS A 77 -5.80 -7.06 2.55
C HIS A 77 -5.78 -6.14 1.32
N LEU A 78 -4.59 -5.65 0.97
CA LEU A 78 -4.38 -4.83 -0.22
C LEU A 78 -3.32 -5.45 -1.11
N SER A 79 -3.64 -5.67 -2.38
CA SER A 79 -2.67 -6.11 -3.40
C SER A 79 -2.79 -5.27 -4.65
N ILE A 80 -1.70 -4.59 -5.03
CA ILE A 80 -1.60 -3.74 -6.21
C ILE A 80 -0.42 -4.21 -7.05
N LYS A 81 -0.70 -4.64 -8.29
CA LYS A 81 0.30 -5.23 -9.18
C LYS A 81 0.25 -4.61 -10.56
N ASP A 82 1.40 -4.27 -11.14
CA ASP A 82 1.49 -3.84 -12.54
C ASP A 82 0.61 -2.61 -12.89
N CYS A 83 0.51 -1.66 -11.94
CA CYS A 83 -0.22 -0.39 -12.11
C CYS A 83 0.76 0.77 -12.32
N HIS A 84 1.25 0.90 -13.56
CA HIS A 84 2.44 1.71 -13.85
C HIS A 84 2.28 3.24 -13.76
N LYS A 85 1.08 3.81 -13.76
CA LYS A 85 0.86 5.27 -13.60
C LYS A 85 0.60 5.70 -12.16
N LEU A 86 0.42 4.74 -11.25
CA LEU A 86 0.18 5.04 -9.84
C LEU A 86 1.47 5.58 -9.20
N ARG A 87 1.39 6.74 -8.55
CA ARG A 87 2.54 7.40 -7.88
C ARG A 87 2.51 7.24 -6.36
N TYR A 88 1.31 7.06 -5.79
CA TYR A 88 1.05 6.76 -4.39
C TYR A 88 -0.24 5.94 -4.25
N LEU A 89 -0.40 5.22 -3.13
CA LEU A 89 -1.61 4.46 -2.83
C LEU A 89 -2.62 5.28 -2.04
N PHE A 90 -2.14 5.94 -0.99
CA PHE A 90 -2.98 6.66 -0.02
C PHE A 90 -2.42 8.04 0.26
N THR A 91 -3.28 8.95 0.66
CA THR A 91 -2.84 10.15 1.38
C THR A 91 -2.72 9.84 2.87
N SER A 92 -2.02 10.68 3.64
CA SER A 92 -1.91 10.55 5.09
C SER A 92 -3.29 10.48 5.78
N THR A 93 -4.28 11.27 5.33
CA THR A 93 -5.65 11.21 5.87
C THR A 93 -6.30 9.84 5.65
N THR A 94 -6.17 9.26 4.45
CA THR A 94 -6.73 7.93 4.17
C THR A 94 -5.98 6.85 4.95
N ALA A 95 -4.65 6.96 5.04
CA ALA A 95 -3.83 5.98 5.76
C ALA A 95 -4.20 5.87 7.25
N ARG A 96 -4.57 6.97 7.91
CA ARG A 96 -5.03 6.98 9.31
C ARG A 96 -6.28 6.13 9.57
N GLN A 97 -7.03 5.81 8.53
CA GLN A 97 -8.27 5.05 8.64
C GLN A 97 -8.04 3.55 8.43
N LEU A 98 -6.85 3.13 8.01
CA LEU A 98 -6.48 1.74 7.69
C LEU A 98 -6.03 0.93 8.92
N VAL A 99 -6.71 1.11 10.06
CA VAL A 99 -6.30 0.52 11.35
C VAL A 99 -6.34 -1.02 11.32
N PHE A 100 -7.26 -1.59 10.54
CA PHE A 100 -7.45 -3.03 10.39
C PHE A 100 -6.67 -3.65 9.22
N LEU A 101 -5.79 -2.89 8.55
CA LEU A 101 -4.99 -3.45 7.45
C LEU A 101 -3.99 -4.46 8.01
N GLU A 102 -4.02 -5.69 7.52
CA GLU A 102 -3.21 -6.83 7.98
C GLU A 102 -2.04 -7.11 7.02
N GLU A 103 -2.28 -7.06 5.70
CA GLU A 103 -1.30 -7.36 4.66
C GLU A 103 -1.34 -6.33 3.51
N MET A 104 -0.16 -5.89 3.08
CA MET A 104 0.01 -5.00 1.93
C MET A 104 1.03 -5.54 0.93
N TYR A 105 0.62 -5.64 -0.33
CA TYR A 105 1.46 -6.06 -1.45
C TYR A 105 1.45 -5.00 -2.55
N VAL A 106 2.62 -4.50 -2.93
CA VAL A 106 2.78 -3.52 -4.02
C VAL A 106 3.92 -3.99 -4.91
N VAL A 107 3.56 -4.42 -6.13
CA VAL A 107 4.46 -5.15 -7.02
C VAL A 107 4.46 -4.53 -8.41
N GLU A 108 5.62 -4.33 -9.01
CA GLU A 108 5.79 -3.91 -10.41
C GLU A 108 5.11 -2.56 -10.78
N CYS A 109 4.91 -1.67 -9.80
CA CYS A 109 4.34 -0.33 -10.03
C CYS A 109 5.44 0.70 -10.32
N LYS A 110 5.83 0.81 -11.59
CA LYS A 110 7.05 1.53 -12.04
C LYS A 110 7.11 3.04 -11.75
N SER A 111 5.96 3.71 -11.57
CA SER A 111 5.92 5.14 -11.23
C SER A 111 5.68 5.43 -9.76
N MET A 112 5.60 4.38 -8.92
CA MET A 112 5.38 4.56 -7.48
C MET A 112 6.57 5.29 -6.86
N GLU A 113 6.30 6.44 -6.24
CA GLU A 113 7.31 7.29 -5.57
C GLU A 113 7.23 7.18 -4.05
N GLN A 114 6.02 7.02 -3.52
CA GLN A 114 5.77 6.71 -2.12
C GLN A 114 4.52 5.86 -1.94
N ILE A 115 4.39 5.13 -0.85
CA ILE A 115 3.15 4.38 -0.57
C ILE A 115 2.08 5.33 -0.02
N ILE A 116 2.46 6.15 0.96
CA ILE A 116 1.63 7.16 1.61
C ILE A 116 2.18 8.54 1.25
N LEU A 117 1.35 9.33 0.55
CA LEU A 117 1.59 10.73 0.26
C LEU A 117 1.21 11.58 1.46
N ASP A 118 2.15 12.40 1.92
CA ASP A 118 1.86 13.46 2.87
C ASP A 118 1.13 14.63 2.17
N GLU A 119 -0.13 14.87 2.52
CA GLU A 119 -0.96 15.90 1.85
C GLU A 119 -1.06 17.22 2.66
N GLU A 120 -0.51 17.28 3.87
CA GLU A 120 -0.80 18.34 4.85
C GLU A 120 0.45 19.14 5.25
N VAL A 121 0.96 19.95 4.32
CA VAL A 121 2.16 20.80 4.53
C VAL A 121 2.01 21.84 5.67
N LEU A 122 0.80 22.11 6.16
CA LEU A 122 0.50 23.22 7.08
C LEU A 122 -0.26 22.82 8.37
N ARG A 123 -0.08 21.59 8.88
CA ARG A 123 -0.71 21.20 10.16
C ARG A 123 0.03 21.78 11.37
N ILE A 124 -0.75 22.28 12.34
CA ILE A 124 -0.28 22.78 13.65
C ILE A 124 -0.12 21.62 14.65
N THR A 125 -0.83 20.50 14.42
CA THR A 125 -0.82 19.31 15.27
C THR A 125 -0.45 18.08 14.44
N SER A 126 0.65 17.42 14.83
CA SER A 126 1.03 16.11 14.30
C SER A 126 0.15 15.03 14.94
N GLU A 127 -0.58 14.29 14.10
CA GLU A 127 -1.25 13.07 14.53
C GLU A 127 -0.44 11.88 14.03
N ALA A 128 -0.33 10.78 14.80
CA ALA A 128 0.36 9.57 14.34
C ALA A 128 -0.49 8.78 13.34
N ILE A 129 0.14 8.18 12.32
CA ILE A 129 -0.52 7.24 11.40
C ILE A 129 -0.40 5.85 12.03
N LYS A 130 -1.54 5.20 12.27
CA LYS A 130 -1.61 3.94 13.00
C LYS A 130 -2.02 2.78 12.09
N PHE A 131 -1.15 1.77 12.01
CA PHE A 131 -1.43 0.47 11.43
C PHE A 131 -1.29 -0.58 12.53
N GLU A 132 -2.38 -0.78 13.28
CA GLU A 132 -2.35 -1.64 14.47
C GLU A 132 -2.27 -3.13 14.12
N GLN A 133 -2.82 -3.54 12.97
CA GLN A 133 -2.88 -4.96 12.58
C GLN A 133 -1.93 -5.32 11.43
N LEU A 134 -1.17 -4.36 10.90
CA LEU A 134 -0.36 -4.58 9.71
C LEU A 134 0.85 -5.43 10.08
N THR A 135 0.84 -6.70 9.67
CA THR A 135 1.90 -7.66 9.99
C THR A 135 2.94 -7.77 8.88
N THR A 136 2.51 -7.58 7.63
CA THR A 136 3.32 -7.87 6.44
C THR A 136 3.21 -6.77 5.40
N ILE A 137 4.37 -6.29 4.95
CA ILE A 137 4.52 -5.36 3.83
C ILE A 137 5.43 -5.99 2.78
N ILE A 138 4.98 -6.07 1.53
CA ILE A 138 5.78 -6.52 0.40
C ILE A 138 5.86 -5.42 -0.65
N LEU A 139 7.08 -4.96 -0.92
CA LEU A 139 7.41 -3.95 -1.90
C LEU A 139 8.42 -4.55 -2.89
N ASP A 140 7.96 -4.86 -4.10
CA ASP A 140 8.78 -5.52 -5.11
C ASP A 140 8.75 -4.76 -6.44
N SER A 141 9.94 -4.54 -7.01
CA SER A 141 10.11 -4.03 -8.37
C SER A 141 9.47 -2.65 -8.55
N LEU A 142 9.76 -1.77 -7.58
CA LEU A 142 9.31 -0.38 -7.54
C LEU A 142 10.51 0.56 -7.78
N PRO A 143 10.95 0.74 -9.04
CA PRO A 143 12.20 1.40 -9.37
C PRO A 143 12.28 2.86 -8.94
N LYS A 144 11.16 3.55 -8.74
CA LYS A 144 11.10 4.96 -8.34
C LYS A 144 10.72 5.18 -6.88
N LEU A 145 10.49 4.11 -6.11
CA LEU A 145 10.03 4.24 -4.74
C LEU A 145 11.14 4.86 -3.88
N LEU A 146 10.81 5.97 -3.21
CA LEU A 146 11.70 6.70 -2.33
C LEU A 146 11.42 6.41 -0.85
N TYR A 147 10.13 6.30 -0.50
CA TYR A 147 9.68 6.16 0.90
C TYR A 147 8.44 5.29 0.98
N PHE A 148 8.20 4.65 2.13
CA PHE A 148 6.86 4.15 2.45
C PHE A 148 5.95 5.34 2.77
N TYR A 149 6.39 6.24 3.65
CA TYR A 149 5.68 7.48 3.95
C TYR A 149 6.59 8.69 3.73
N SER A 150 6.13 9.67 2.95
CA SER A 150 6.93 10.85 2.60
C SER A 150 6.93 11.96 3.66
N GLY A 151 6.03 11.91 4.65
CA GLY A 151 5.89 12.92 5.70
C GLY A 151 6.68 12.59 6.96
N SER A 152 6.57 13.47 7.96
CA SER A 152 7.33 13.40 9.21
C SER A 152 6.53 12.98 10.44
N ASP A 153 5.23 12.74 10.30
CA ASP A 153 4.42 12.20 11.40
C ASP A 153 4.89 10.79 11.80
N THR A 154 4.70 10.45 13.06
CA THR A 154 5.04 9.13 13.60
C THR A 154 4.21 8.03 12.93
N LEU A 155 4.88 6.95 12.50
CA LEU A 155 4.24 5.71 12.09
C LEU A 155 4.18 4.73 13.26
N GLU A 156 2.97 4.37 13.69
CA GLU A 156 2.72 3.33 14.69
C GLU A 156 2.39 2.03 13.97
N LEU A 157 3.36 1.11 13.94
CA LEU A 157 3.33 -0.17 13.23
C LEU A 157 3.41 -1.33 14.24
N SER A 158 2.54 -1.31 15.25
CA SER A 158 2.66 -2.12 16.48
C SER A 158 2.78 -3.63 16.24
N SER A 159 2.09 -4.15 15.23
CA SER A 159 2.11 -5.57 14.86
C SER A 159 2.95 -5.90 13.64
N LEU A 160 3.73 -4.95 13.10
CA LEU A 160 4.55 -5.20 11.92
C LEU A 160 5.65 -6.17 12.26
N MET A 161 5.62 -7.35 11.63
CA MET A 161 6.61 -8.41 11.84
C MET A 161 7.61 -8.47 10.69
N ARG A 162 7.11 -8.42 9.45
CA ARG A 162 7.91 -8.71 8.25
C ARG A 162 7.75 -7.63 7.19
N VAL A 163 8.87 -7.18 6.66
CA VAL A 163 8.92 -6.30 5.49
C VAL A 163 9.76 -6.98 4.41
N LEU A 164 9.26 -7.09 3.19
CA LEU A 164 10.06 -7.51 2.03
C LEU A 164 10.30 -6.31 1.13
N ILE A 165 11.56 -6.02 0.84
CA ILE A 165 11.95 -4.98 -0.12
C ILE A 165 12.88 -5.60 -1.15
N TRP A 166 12.43 -5.65 -2.40
CA TRP A 166 13.20 -6.22 -3.50
C TRP A 166 13.09 -5.36 -4.75
N LYS A 167 14.20 -5.14 -5.46
CA LYS A 167 14.24 -4.32 -6.70
C LYS A 167 13.65 -2.90 -6.51
N CYS A 168 13.94 -2.26 -5.38
CA CYS A 168 13.51 -0.90 -5.04
C CYS A 168 14.73 0.03 -4.83
N PRO A 169 15.55 0.29 -5.86
CA PRO A 169 16.91 0.86 -5.74
C PRO A 169 17.01 2.27 -5.13
N HIS A 170 15.91 3.00 -4.96
CA HIS A 170 15.93 4.38 -4.46
C HIS A 170 15.33 4.57 -3.06
N MET A 171 14.83 3.51 -2.42
CA MET A 171 14.10 3.60 -1.15
C MET A 171 15.04 3.68 0.07
N THR A 172 15.91 4.68 0.17
CA THR A 172 17.02 4.67 1.16
C THR A 172 16.61 4.73 2.62
N ILE A 173 15.37 5.12 2.92
CA ILE A 173 14.75 5.13 4.25
C ILE A 173 13.28 4.69 4.12
N PHE A 174 12.68 4.20 5.20
CA PHE A 174 11.27 3.79 5.22
C PHE A 174 10.32 5.00 5.38
N SER A 175 10.58 5.88 6.35
CA SER A 175 9.81 7.10 6.62
C SER A 175 10.75 8.23 7.04
N ARG A 176 10.33 9.50 6.89
CA ARG A 176 11.08 10.65 7.41
C ARG A 176 10.80 10.91 8.89
N GLY A 177 9.61 10.54 9.36
CA GLY A 177 9.21 10.63 10.77
C GLY A 177 9.70 9.45 11.59
N ASP A 178 9.37 9.48 12.88
CA ASP A 178 9.63 8.38 13.79
C ASP A 178 8.80 7.13 13.42
N ILE A 179 9.36 5.97 13.71
CA ILE A 179 8.71 4.67 13.46
C ILE A 179 8.71 3.88 14.76
N HIS A 180 7.53 3.57 15.27
CA HIS A 180 7.34 2.66 16.39
C HIS A 180 6.85 1.32 15.87
N ALA A 181 7.73 0.31 15.88
CA ALA A 181 7.45 -1.02 15.37
C ALA A 181 8.02 -2.08 16.33
N GLU A 182 7.36 -2.26 17.48
CA GLU A 182 7.86 -3.12 18.58
C GLU A 182 7.96 -4.59 18.19
N SER A 183 7.08 -5.06 17.30
CA SER A 183 7.05 -6.45 16.83
C SER A 183 7.96 -6.72 15.62
N PHE A 184 8.73 -5.72 15.17
CA PHE A 184 9.48 -5.80 13.92
C PHE A 184 10.65 -6.79 14.01
N MET A 185 10.58 -7.86 13.21
CA MET A 185 11.59 -8.92 13.21
C MET A 185 12.74 -8.66 12.22
N GLY A 186 12.48 -7.92 11.14
CA GLY A 186 13.49 -7.59 10.13
C GLY A 186 12.97 -7.53 8.70
N ILE A 187 13.86 -7.16 7.78
CA ILE A 187 13.61 -7.05 6.34
C ILE A 187 14.10 -8.30 5.63
N GLN A 188 13.21 -8.93 4.87
CA GLN A 188 13.56 -9.96 3.89
C GLN A 188 14.02 -9.29 2.59
N VAL A 189 15.21 -9.66 2.12
CA VAL A 189 15.85 -9.07 0.93
C VAL A 189 15.98 -10.04 -0.23
N SER A 190 15.30 -11.18 -0.17
CA SER A 190 15.18 -12.13 -1.27
C SER A 190 13.80 -12.77 -1.24
N LEU A 191 13.44 -13.49 -2.30
CA LEU A 191 12.17 -14.23 -2.34
C LEU A 191 12.24 -15.58 -1.61
N ASP A 192 13.40 -15.97 -1.07
CA ASP A 192 13.55 -17.21 -0.32
C ASP A 192 13.08 -16.99 1.13
N PRO A 193 11.96 -17.63 1.56
CA PRO A 193 11.43 -17.46 2.91
C PRO A 193 12.32 -18.06 4.00
N ASN A 194 13.32 -18.87 3.63
CA ASN A 194 14.25 -19.48 4.58
C ASN A 194 15.50 -18.62 4.83
N GLN A 195 15.65 -17.48 4.14
CA GLN A 195 16.75 -16.57 4.42
C GLN A 195 16.50 -15.75 5.70
N ASP A 196 17.59 -15.51 6.40
CA ASP A 196 17.59 -14.67 7.60
C ASP A 196 17.09 -13.26 7.28
N LEU A 197 16.29 -12.73 8.20
CA LEU A 197 15.84 -11.35 8.14
C LEU A 197 17.00 -10.42 8.51
N LEU A 198 17.20 -9.37 7.72
CA LEU A 198 18.12 -8.30 8.10
C LEU A 198 17.46 -7.42 9.16
N PHE A 199 18.18 -7.15 10.25
CA PHE A 199 17.72 -6.23 11.28
C PHE A 199 18.89 -5.42 11.83
N TYR A 200 18.76 -4.10 11.78
CA TYR A 200 19.74 -3.14 12.29
C TYR A 200 19.03 -2.10 13.15
N GLN A 201 18.94 -2.35 14.46
CA GLN A 201 18.39 -1.45 15.48
C GLN A 201 16.89 -1.12 15.34
N ASP A 202 16.49 -0.55 14.21
CA ASP A 202 15.14 -0.13 13.86
C ASP A 202 14.88 -0.29 12.34
N LEU A 203 13.63 -0.12 11.91
CA LEU A 203 13.24 -0.30 10.51
C LEU A 203 13.97 0.64 9.54
N ASN A 204 14.12 1.93 9.88
CA ASN A 204 14.76 2.92 9.01
C ASN A 204 16.27 2.64 8.84
N THR A 205 16.95 2.34 9.94
CA THR A 205 18.36 1.97 9.95
C THR A 205 18.57 0.65 9.19
N THR A 206 17.62 -0.29 9.30
CA THR A 206 17.65 -1.55 8.53
C THR A 206 17.53 -1.33 7.04
N VAL A 207 16.57 -0.50 6.60
CA VAL A 207 16.45 -0.10 5.19
C VAL A 207 17.76 0.52 4.70
N LYS A 208 18.30 1.50 5.42
CA LYS A 208 19.55 2.17 5.05
C LYS A 208 20.73 1.18 4.91
N GLY A 209 20.88 0.25 5.85
CA GLY A 209 21.91 -0.80 5.81
C GLY A 209 21.79 -1.69 4.57
N MET A 210 20.56 -2.13 4.24
CA MET A 210 20.28 -2.91 3.03
C MET A 210 20.75 -2.20 1.74
N PHE A 211 20.57 -0.87 1.62
CA PHE A 211 21.04 -0.10 0.46
C PHE A 211 22.56 0.02 0.41
N GLN A 212 23.20 0.26 1.55
CA GLN A 212 24.66 0.31 1.63
C GLN A 212 25.31 -1.01 1.20
N LEU A 213 24.63 -2.14 1.45
CA LEU A 213 25.06 -3.47 1.04
C LEU A 213 24.67 -3.85 -0.41
N GLY A 214 23.96 -2.97 -1.13
CA GLY A 214 23.54 -3.21 -2.53
C GLY A 214 22.44 -4.26 -2.72
N MET A 215 21.81 -4.73 -1.63
CA MET A 215 20.87 -5.86 -1.62
C MET A 215 19.50 -5.51 -2.24
N ALA A 216 19.12 -4.23 -2.27
CA ALA A 216 17.85 -3.76 -2.81
C ALA A 216 17.76 -3.77 -4.36
N THR A 217 18.86 -4.07 -5.06
CA THR A 217 18.96 -3.91 -6.53
C THR A 217 18.49 -5.13 -7.33
N GLY A 218 18.20 -6.25 -6.67
CA GLY A 218 17.59 -7.41 -7.32
C GLY A 218 18.48 -8.14 -8.31
N ARG A 219 19.81 -8.12 -8.11
CA ARG A 219 20.74 -9.00 -8.84
C ARG A 219 20.55 -10.47 -8.38
N GLY A 220 19.42 -11.05 -8.76
CA GLY A 220 19.03 -12.44 -8.48
C GLY A 220 17.79 -12.76 -9.32
N GLY A 221 17.95 -13.63 -10.33
CA GLY A 221 16.99 -13.86 -11.41
C GLY A 221 15.78 -14.73 -11.06
N TYR A 222 15.04 -14.44 -9.98
CA TYR A 222 13.79 -15.13 -9.68
C TYR A 222 12.68 -14.10 -9.45
N GLY A 223 11.65 -14.17 -10.29
CA GLY A 223 10.42 -13.37 -10.20
C GLY A 223 9.32 -14.13 -9.48
N PHE A 224 8.30 -13.41 -9.05
CA PHE A 224 7.11 -13.93 -8.38
C PHE A 224 6.31 -14.84 -9.33
N ASP A 225 6.26 -16.14 -9.07
CA ASP A 225 5.28 -17.05 -9.68
C ASP A 225 4.08 -17.18 -8.73
N ASP A 226 2.98 -16.55 -9.12
CA ASP A 226 1.72 -16.39 -8.38
C ASP A 226 0.87 -17.68 -8.34
N THR A 227 1.46 -18.83 -8.67
CA THR A 227 0.74 -20.11 -8.74
C THR A 227 0.93 -21.01 -7.53
N ARG A 228 1.70 -20.61 -6.50
CA ARG A 228 1.83 -21.44 -5.28
C ARG A 228 0.65 -21.22 -4.33
N PRO A 229 -0.11 -22.27 -3.98
CA PRO A 229 -1.13 -22.18 -2.95
C PRO A 229 -0.48 -21.88 -1.59
N ARG A 230 -1.12 -21.01 -0.78
CA ARG A 230 -0.77 -20.81 0.63
C ARG A 230 -0.81 -22.17 1.38
N PRO A 231 0.08 -22.41 2.36
CA PRO A 231 -0.02 -23.59 3.21
C PRO A 231 -1.38 -23.59 3.89
N ARG A 232 -2.04 -24.75 3.90
CA ARG A 232 -3.24 -24.97 4.71
C ARG A 232 -2.77 -25.19 6.14
N ASP A 233 -3.25 -24.37 7.07
CA ASP A 233 -3.46 -24.82 8.44
C ASP A 233 -4.66 -25.78 8.47
#